data_AF-A0A6A5AAP4-F1
#
_entry.id   AF-A0A6A5AAP4-F1
#
_cell.length_a   1.000
_cell.length_b   1.000
_cell.length_c   1.000
_cell.angle_alpha   90.00
_cell.angle_beta   90.00
_cell.angle_gamma   90.00
#
_symmetry.space_group_name_H-M   'P 1'
#
loop_
_entity.id
_entity.type
_entity.pdbx_description
1 polymer ?
#
loop_
_entity_poly.entity_id
_entity_poly.type
_entity_poly.pdbx_seq_one_letter_code
_entity_poly.pdbx_strand_id
1 'polypeptide(L)'
;MSPEELTFTLVLLALYAVPSTFLVLRRLFTDPKGCLTKFFVLNFVVLLLSFFFVWQLVEAIQTSDMIAFDPYEILNIPGYSTKKSIRKAYRALSQQLHPDKSRDPLAASKFSRVAKAYEALTDPAGIANYKKYGHPDGKSFHLVDFKARTCHTMDASNMSGTTGLAIIAAVYGGVLVTGILMALFGGDRYKPENCCGGGGSLYEMDDDMKAFLVALETHQCISAIEHCDISRITGQDHVQRDVIALYYHLNQAKVHAVKDLVVPCILPPRAKDIALQLPYLLDVFVELSIKMVADKRSDSATIVHALRLYPSLAQGSLVVDAAAIAVQRGRFPDGAKVPQLSLTEATLTVDGESDVFPKDWVTLRVTCARQHVAPSKPAAKALTIYDKIDLSYLYRKEQLWVVAYEGTTHTLLGAWKVEDPSDSHQVSDALGFWAPASTGAFKVEVRVLSTTYLDVEASQTLTLNVVKQPQQLQSTSIFEELDSDDE
;
A
#
# COMPACT_ATOMS: atom_id res chain seq x y z
N MET A 1 -41.71 10.64 16.06
CA MET A 1 -40.49 11.43 15.79
C MET A 1 -40.96 12.83 15.42
N SER A 2 -40.36 13.90 15.94
CA SER A 2 -40.74 15.24 15.48
C SER A 2 -40.35 15.38 13.99
N PRO A 3 -41.03 16.24 13.21
CA PRO A 3 -40.67 16.45 11.81
C PRO A 3 -39.20 16.88 11.63
N GLU A 4 -38.64 17.59 12.61
CA GLU A 4 -37.23 17.99 12.64
C GLU A 4 -36.27 16.83 12.91
N GLU A 5 -36.64 15.86 13.75
CA GLU A 5 -35.86 14.64 13.98
C GLU A 5 -35.85 13.74 12.72
N LEU A 6 -36.98 13.65 12.02
CA LEU A 6 -37.12 12.85 10.80
C LEU A 6 -36.25 13.39 9.67
N THR A 7 -36.22 14.72 9.49
CA THR A 7 -35.38 15.34 8.45
C THR A 7 -33.89 15.21 8.76
N PHE A 8 -33.48 15.35 10.03
CA PHE A 8 -32.09 15.15 10.43
C PHE A 8 -31.60 13.72 10.20
N THR A 9 -32.39 12.72 10.59
CA THR A 9 -32.05 11.30 10.37
C THR A 9 -32.03 10.93 8.89
N LEU A 10 -32.92 11.50 8.08
CA LEU A 10 -32.90 11.35 6.63
C LEU A 10 -31.61 11.91 6.01
N VAL A 11 -31.15 13.08 6.46
CA VAL A 11 -29.90 13.69 5.96
C VAL A 11 -28.67 12.84 6.32
N LEU A 12 -28.58 12.34 7.56
CA LEU A 12 -27.49 11.45 7.97
C LEU A 12 -27.47 10.14 7.16
N LEU A 13 -28.64 9.56 6.92
CA LEU A 13 -28.76 8.33 6.13
C LEU A 13 -28.40 8.57 4.65
N ALA A 14 -28.76 9.73 4.10
CA ALA A 14 -28.39 10.13 2.74
C ALA A 14 -26.88 10.35 2.55
N LEU A 15 -26.19 10.91 3.56
CA LEU A 15 -24.73 11.07 3.55
C LEU A 15 -23.99 9.73 3.44
N TYR A 16 -24.58 8.64 3.92
CA TYR A 16 -24.03 7.29 3.75
C TYR A 16 -24.49 6.63 2.44
N ALA A 17 -25.79 6.69 2.12
CA ALA A 17 -26.36 5.97 0.99
C ALA A 17 -25.83 6.47 -0.36
N VAL A 18 -25.68 7.79 -0.54
CA VAL A 18 -25.26 8.38 -1.83
C VAL A 18 -23.83 7.99 -2.21
N PRO A 19 -22.79 8.19 -1.38
CA PRO A 19 -21.43 7.73 -1.72
C PRO A 19 -21.33 6.21 -1.87
N SER A 20 -22.04 5.45 -1.04
CA SER A 20 -22.03 3.99 -1.07
C SER A 20 -22.63 3.43 -2.38
N THR A 21 -23.70 4.04 -2.91
CA THR A 21 -24.24 3.66 -4.23
C THR A 21 -23.25 3.88 -5.35
N PHE A 22 -22.52 5.00 -5.34
CA PHE A 22 -21.50 5.30 -6.34
C PHE A 22 -20.35 4.29 -6.32
N LEU A 23 -19.89 3.91 -5.12
CA LEU A 23 -18.83 2.90 -4.96
C LEU A 23 -19.27 1.51 -5.42
N VAL A 24 -20.50 1.10 -5.09
CA VAL A 24 -21.07 -0.18 -5.53
C VAL A 24 -21.22 -0.21 -7.06
N LEU A 25 -21.76 0.86 -7.66
CA LEU A 25 -21.93 0.97 -9.11
C LEU A 25 -20.58 0.97 -9.82
N ARG A 26 -19.62 1.80 -9.39
CA ARG A 26 -18.27 1.84 -9.98
C ARG A 26 -17.64 0.44 -9.97
N ARG A 27 -17.73 -0.27 -8.85
CA ARG A 27 -17.13 -1.61 -8.70
C ARG A 27 -17.85 -2.67 -9.54
N LEU A 28 -19.17 -2.56 -9.70
CA LEU A 28 -19.95 -3.43 -10.59
C LEU A 28 -19.51 -3.28 -12.06
N PHE A 29 -19.17 -2.06 -12.49
CA PHE A 29 -18.72 -1.78 -13.86
C PHE A 29 -17.23 -2.05 -14.11
N THR A 30 -16.36 -1.89 -13.11
CA THR A 30 -14.92 -2.08 -13.30
C THR A 30 -14.46 -3.52 -13.09
N ASP A 31 -15.01 -4.25 -12.12
CA ASP A 31 -14.50 -5.57 -11.71
C ASP A 31 -15.62 -6.57 -11.34
N PRO A 32 -16.32 -7.17 -12.32
CA PRO A 32 -17.45 -8.07 -12.06
C PRO A 32 -17.06 -9.35 -11.28
N LYS A 33 -15.80 -9.77 -11.34
CA LYS A 33 -15.29 -10.95 -10.60
C LYS A 33 -15.12 -10.69 -9.09
N GLY A 34 -15.03 -9.42 -8.66
CA GLY A 34 -14.86 -9.02 -7.27
C GLY A 34 -16.17 -8.87 -6.48
N CYS A 35 -17.32 -9.00 -7.13
CA CYS A 35 -18.65 -8.77 -6.54
C CYS A 35 -19.09 -9.83 -5.51
N LEU A 36 -18.39 -10.98 -5.42
CA LEU A 36 -18.66 -12.01 -4.41
C LEU A 36 -17.79 -11.91 -3.15
N THR A 37 -17.01 -10.84 -3.01
CA THR A 37 -16.21 -10.63 -1.80
C THR A 37 -17.14 -10.38 -0.60
N LYS A 38 -16.88 -11.02 0.55
CA LYS A 38 -17.72 -10.91 1.77
C LYS A 38 -18.03 -9.45 2.16
N PHE A 39 -17.06 -8.55 2.02
CA PHE A 39 -17.23 -7.12 2.28
C PHE A 39 -18.18 -6.41 1.30
N PHE A 40 -18.17 -6.81 0.03
CA PHE A 40 -19.07 -6.25 -0.97
C PHE A 40 -20.51 -6.70 -0.71
N VAL A 41 -20.72 -7.98 -0.42
CA VAL A 41 -22.04 -8.53 -0.07
C VAL A 41 -22.59 -7.84 1.18
N LEU A 42 -21.78 -7.66 2.22
CA LEU A 42 -22.18 -6.95 3.43
C LEU A 42 -22.57 -5.49 3.14
N ASN A 43 -21.73 -4.75 2.42
CA ASN A 43 -22.04 -3.35 2.06
C ASN A 43 -23.30 -3.25 1.19
N PHE A 44 -23.48 -4.18 0.25
CA PHE A 44 -24.68 -4.24 -0.58
C PHE A 44 -25.96 -4.48 0.24
N VAL A 45 -25.92 -5.40 1.20
CA VAL A 45 -27.06 -5.65 2.12
C VAL A 45 -27.37 -4.44 3.00
N VAL A 46 -26.34 -3.80 3.57
CA VAL A 46 -26.51 -2.59 4.39
C VAL A 46 -27.09 -1.44 3.56
N LEU A 47 -26.68 -1.32 2.29
CA LEU A 47 -27.22 -0.33 1.38
C LEU A 47 -28.71 -0.58 1.05
N LEU A 48 -29.12 -1.83 0.83
CA LEU A 48 -30.55 -2.13 0.62
C LEU A 48 -31.39 -1.80 1.85
N LEU A 49 -30.89 -2.10 3.04
CA LEU A 49 -31.55 -1.74 4.29
C LEU A 49 -31.63 -0.22 4.47
N SER A 50 -30.57 0.53 4.13
CA SER A 50 -30.59 1.99 4.23
C SER A 50 -31.64 2.60 3.30
N PHE A 51 -31.79 2.11 2.07
CA PHE A 51 -32.84 2.55 1.15
C PHE A 51 -34.26 2.26 1.67
N PHE A 52 -34.47 1.10 2.29
CA PHE A 52 -35.74 0.76 2.93
C PHE A 52 -36.09 1.75 4.06
N PHE A 53 -35.12 2.10 4.91
CA PHE A 53 -35.32 3.09 5.97
C PHE A 53 -35.51 4.51 5.44
N VAL A 54 -34.79 4.93 4.38
CA VAL A 54 -35.04 6.22 3.72
C VAL A 54 -36.49 6.29 3.23
N TRP A 55 -36.98 5.23 2.58
CA TRP A 55 -38.34 5.19 2.09
C TRP A 55 -39.38 5.34 3.21
N GLN A 56 -39.22 4.59 4.32
CA GLN A 56 -40.10 4.75 5.49
C GLN A 56 -40.06 6.16 6.09
N LEU A 57 -38.88 6.79 6.14
CA LEU A 57 -38.74 8.16 6.66
C LEU A 57 -39.39 9.19 5.75
N VAL A 58 -39.27 9.05 4.42
CA VAL A 58 -39.92 9.94 3.44
C VAL A 58 -41.44 9.88 3.58
N GLU A 59 -41.99 8.67 3.70
CA GLU A 59 -43.43 8.48 3.90
C GLU A 59 -43.89 9.11 5.22
N ALA A 60 -43.12 8.96 6.30
CA ALA A 60 -43.40 9.58 7.59
C ALA A 60 -43.38 11.13 7.52
N ILE A 61 -42.44 11.74 6.77
CA ILE A 61 -42.34 13.20 6.62
C ILE A 61 -43.53 13.76 5.84
N GLN A 62 -44.00 13.07 4.80
CA GLN A 62 -45.15 13.52 3.99
C GLN A 62 -46.45 13.58 4.80
N THR A 63 -46.57 12.76 5.84
CA THR A 63 -47.73 12.80 6.77
C THR A 63 -47.61 13.84 7.87
N SER A 64 -46.47 14.54 7.98
CA SER A 64 -46.24 15.56 9.01
C SER A 64 -46.56 16.97 8.48
N ASP A 65 -47.65 17.55 8.96
CA ASP A 65 -48.09 18.91 8.59
C ASP A 65 -47.10 19.99 9.09
N MET A 66 -46.11 20.35 8.25
CA MET A 66 -45.26 21.54 8.42
C MET A 66 -46.06 22.79 8.01
N ILE A 67 -47.03 23.19 8.83
CA ILE A 67 -47.76 24.45 8.62
C ILE A 67 -46.89 25.58 9.19
N ALA A 68 -46.47 26.51 8.32
CA ALA A 68 -45.79 27.75 8.72
C ALA A 68 -46.58 28.45 9.85
N PHE A 69 -45.88 28.93 10.88
CA PHE A 69 -46.52 29.49 12.07
C PHE A 69 -47.12 30.88 11.79
N ASP A 70 -48.37 30.93 11.32
CA ASP A 70 -49.15 32.16 11.25
C ASP A 70 -50.10 32.28 12.46
N PRO A 71 -49.83 33.17 13.44
CA PRO A 71 -50.65 33.33 14.63
C PRO A 71 -52.06 33.84 14.32
N TYR A 72 -52.31 34.49 13.18
CA TYR A 72 -53.65 34.93 12.78
C TYR A 72 -54.49 33.77 12.26
N GLU A 73 -53.88 32.89 11.45
CA GLU A 73 -54.50 31.65 10.97
C GLU A 73 -54.77 30.67 12.12
N ILE A 74 -53.79 30.49 13.03
CA ILE A 74 -53.93 29.60 14.20
C ILE A 74 -55.08 30.04 15.12
N LEU A 75 -55.29 31.35 15.26
CA LEU A 75 -56.38 31.91 16.07
C LEU A 75 -57.69 32.10 15.27
N ASN A 76 -57.71 31.78 13.96
CA ASN A 76 -58.83 31.97 13.04
C ASN A 76 -59.37 33.41 13.05
N ILE A 77 -58.48 34.39 12.97
CA ILE A 77 -58.82 35.82 12.99
C ILE A 77 -58.16 36.57 11.83
N PRO A 78 -58.77 37.66 11.31
CA PRO A 78 -58.16 38.46 10.26
C PRO A 78 -56.95 39.26 10.78
N GLY A 79 -55.95 39.50 9.93
CA GLY A 79 -54.68 40.18 10.25
C GLY A 79 -54.78 41.58 10.88
N TYR A 80 -55.91 42.27 10.72
CA TYR A 80 -56.18 43.61 11.26
C TYR A 80 -56.99 43.58 12.58
N SER A 81 -57.08 42.42 13.23
CA SER A 81 -57.84 42.22 14.47
C SER A 81 -57.35 43.06 15.65
N THR A 82 -58.28 43.67 16.39
CA THR A 82 -57.97 44.42 17.62
C THR A 82 -57.61 43.47 18.77
N LYS A 83 -56.80 43.93 19.74
CA LYS A 83 -56.44 43.15 20.95
C LYS A 83 -57.64 42.52 21.69
N LYS A 84 -58.83 43.15 21.61
CA LYS A 84 -60.08 42.61 22.19
C LYS A 84 -60.58 41.36 21.45
N SER A 85 -60.51 41.31 20.10
CA SER A 85 -60.93 40.14 19.32
C SER A 85 -59.94 38.99 19.45
N ILE A 86 -58.63 39.28 19.52
CA ILE A 86 -57.56 38.29 19.77
C ILE A 86 -57.81 37.55 21.09
N ARG A 87 -58.09 38.30 22.18
CA ARG A 87 -58.44 37.71 23.49
C ARG A 87 -59.72 36.87 23.46
N LYS A 88 -60.72 37.29 22.67
CA LYS A 88 -61.99 36.56 22.54
C LYS A 88 -61.79 35.24 21.80
N ALA A 89 -61.04 35.25 20.70
CA ALA A 89 -60.72 34.07 19.90
C ALA A 89 -59.90 33.05 20.70
N TYR A 90 -58.86 33.52 21.41
CA TYR A 90 -58.06 32.68 22.30
C TYR A 90 -58.94 31.98 23.36
N ARG A 91 -59.80 32.72 24.07
CA ARG A 91 -60.69 32.12 25.08
C ARG A 91 -61.62 31.05 24.51
N ALA A 92 -62.14 31.25 23.30
CA ALA A 92 -63.01 30.27 22.64
C ALA A 92 -62.23 29.00 22.26
N LEU A 93 -61.05 29.14 21.65
CA LEU A 93 -60.20 28.01 21.24
C LEU A 93 -59.59 27.27 22.43
N SER A 94 -59.17 27.98 23.48
CA SER A 94 -58.64 27.37 24.72
C SER A 94 -59.67 26.51 25.44
N GLN A 95 -60.96 26.85 25.37
CA GLN A 95 -62.02 26.04 25.96
C GLN A 95 -62.30 24.76 25.14
N GLN A 96 -62.19 24.85 23.82
CA GLN A 96 -62.39 23.72 22.90
C GLN A 96 -61.21 22.74 22.91
N LEU A 97 -59.98 23.26 23.01
CA LEU A 97 -58.73 22.49 22.93
C LEU A 97 -58.11 22.19 24.30
N HIS A 98 -58.83 22.43 25.40
CA HIS A 98 -58.31 22.15 26.73
C HIS A 98 -57.99 20.65 26.88
N PRO A 99 -56.79 20.27 27.34
CA PRO A 99 -56.36 18.86 27.40
C PRO A 99 -57.30 17.99 28.25
N ASP A 100 -57.91 18.57 29.29
CA ASP A 100 -58.87 17.84 30.15
C ASP A 100 -60.30 17.74 29.59
N LYS A 101 -60.67 18.53 28.57
CA LYS A 101 -62.06 18.58 28.04
C LYS A 101 -62.19 18.02 26.63
N SER A 102 -61.11 18.00 25.85
CA SER A 102 -61.11 17.48 24.49
C SER A 102 -60.79 15.98 24.45
N ARG A 103 -61.40 15.25 23.50
CA ARG A 103 -61.12 13.81 23.25
C ARG A 103 -60.03 13.59 22.19
N ASP A 104 -59.45 14.65 21.64
CA ASP A 104 -58.44 14.58 20.58
C ASP A 104 -57.05 14.29 21.20
N PRO A 105 -56.32 13.22 20.80
CA PRO A 105 -54.97 12.93 21.31
C PRO A 105 -53.95 14.04 21.01
N LEU A 106 -54.26 14.94 20.06
CA LEU A 106 -53.42 16.10 19.73
C LEU A 106 -53.84 17.38 20.46
N ALA A 107 -54.83 17.34 21.37
CA ALA A 107 -55.35 18.52 22.05
C ALA A 107 -54.26 19.32 22.80
N ALA A 108 -53.35 18.64 23.51
CA ALA A 108 -52.25 19.30 24.23
C ALA A 108 -51.29 20.04 23.29
N SER A 109 -50.95 19.44 22.14
CA SER A 109 -50.08 20.06 21.13
C SER A 109 -50.76 21.26 20.47
N LYS A 110 -52.04 21.11 20.08
CA LYS A 110 -52.85 22.19 19.50
C LYS A 110 -53.07 23.34 20.48
N PHE A 111 -53.30 23.04 21.76
CA PHE A 111 -53.43 24.04 22.82
C PHE A 111 -52.14 24.85 23.00
N SER A 112 -50.99 24.17 23.03
CA SER A 112 -49.68 24.83 23.11
C SER A 112 -49.45 25.77 21.92
N ARG A 113 -49.80 25.35 20.70
CA ARG A 113 -49.73 26.21 19.50
C ARG A 113 -50.62 27.44 19.59
N VAL A 114 -51.87 27.28 20.07
CA VAL A 114 -52.82 28.39 20.25
C VAL A 114 -52.37 29.37 21.34
N ALA A 115 -51.78 28.86 22.43
CA ALA A 115 -51.19 29.69 23.48
C ALA A 115 -50.02 30.53 22.97
N LYS A 116 -49.10 29.91 22.21
CA LYS A 116 -47.98 30.61 21.57
C LYS A 116 -48.45 31.66 20.57
N ALA A 117 -49.50 31.38 19.79
CA ALA A 117 -50.07 32.35 18.84
C ALA A 117 -50.68 33.57 19.55
N TYR A 118 -51.35 33.35 20.69
CA TYR A 118 -51.88 34.45 21.51
C TYR A 118 -50.76 35.32 22.11
N GLU A 119 -49.69 34.70 22.59
CA GLU A 119 -48.52 35.39 23.12
C GLU A 119 -47.84 36.24 22.04
N ALA A 120 -47.63 35.67 20.85
CA ALA A 120 -47.07 36.34 19.68
C ALA A 120 -47.78 37.65 19.30
N LEU A 121 -49.10 37.72 19.50
CA LEU A 121 -49.92 38.88 19.14
C LEU A 121 -50.25 39.81 20.32
N THR A 122 -49.91 39.42 21.54
CA THR A 122 -50.23 40.19 22.75
C THR A 122 -49.00 40.87 23.34
N ASP A 123 -47.85 40.19 23.32
CA ASP A 123 -46.60 40.70 23.87
C ASP A 123 -45.90 41.66 22.89
N PRO A 124 -45.53 42.90 23.30
CA PRO A 124 -44.84 43.84 22.42
C PRO A 124 -43.54 43.30 21.81
N ALA A 125 -42.78 42.45 22.53
CA ALA A 125 -41.57 41.85 21.97
C ALA A 125 -41.91 40.75 20.96
N GLY A 126 -42.87 39.86 21.27
CA GLY A 126 -43.40 38.87 20.33
C GLY A 126 -43.95 39.45 19.04
N ILE A 127 -44.68 40.58 19.10
CA ILE A 127 -45.22 41.28 17.92
C ILE A 127 -44.08 41.86 17.07
N ALA A 128 -43.07 42.47 17.70
CA ALA A 128 -41.93 43.05 16.99
C ALA A 128 -41.10 41.95 16.30
N ASN A 129 -40.91 40.82 16.98
CA ASN A 129 -40.21 39.65 16.46
C ASN A 129 -40.97 39.01 15.30
N TYR A 130 -42.28 38.80 15.42
CA TYR A 130 -43.10 38.25 14.36
C TYR A 130 -43.09 39.15 13.11
N LYS A 131 -43.20 40.48 13.28
CA LYS A 131 -43.13 41.43 12.16
C LYS A 131 -41.77 41.46 11.46
N LYS A 132 -40.69 41.18 12.19
CA LYS A 132 -39.31 41.26 11.67
C LYS A 132 -38.78 39.94 11.14
N TYR A 133 -39.23 38.80 11.69
CA TYR A 133 -38.67 37.48 11.43
C TYR A 133 -39.71 36.41 11.06
N GLY A 134 -41.01 36.73 11.10
CA GLY A 134 -42.09 35.78 10.80
C GLY A 134 -42.35 34.74 11.90
N HIS A 135 -41.73 34.87 13.09
CA HIS A 135 -41.92 33.97 14.23
C HIS A 135 -41.85 34.74 15.56
N PRO A 136 -42.65 34.40 16.60
CA PRO A 136 -42.67 35.12 17.88
C PRO A 136 -41.34 35.09 18.65
N ASP A 137 -40.60 33.98 18.55
CA ASP A 137 -39.35 33.74 19.31
C ASP A 137 -38.14 34.53 18.77
N GLY A 138 -38.31 35.34 17.73
CA GLY A 138 -37.25 36.19 17.17
C GLY A 138 -36.51 35.55 15.99
N LYS A 139 -35.27 35.98 15.77
CA LYS A 139 -34.42 35.47 14.70
C LYS A 139 -34.09 34.02 15.05
N SER A 140 -34.79 33.06 14.44
CA SER A 140 -34.53 31.63 14.59
C SER A 140 -33.13 31.32 14.08
N PHE A 141 -32.13 31.50 14.93
CA PHE A 141 -30.81 30.98 14.67
C PHE A 141 -30.96 29.49 14.91
N HIS A 142 -30.89 28.68 13.85
CA HIS A 142 -30.89 27.22 13.89
C HIS A 142 -29.62 26.74 14.60
N LEU A 143 -29.49 27.01 15.90
CA LEU A 143 -28.67 26.20 16.77
C LEU A 143 -29.43 24.90 16.95
N VAL A 144 -28.83 23.85 16.44
CA VAL A 144 -29.29 22.47 16.57
C VAL A 144 -29.38 22.16 18.06
N ASP A 145 -30.56 22.36 18.66
CA ASP A 145 -30.83 21.83 19.98
C ASP A 145 -30.99 20.33 19.78
N PHE A 146 -29.96 19.58 20.19
CA PHE A 146 -29.89 18.14 19.98
C PHE A 146 -30.84 17.45 20.95
N LYS A 147 -32.14 17.60 20.70
CA LYS A 147 -33.19 16.91 21.46
C LYS A 147 -33.31 15.49 20.90
N ALA A 148 -32.26 14.69 21.14
CA ALA A 148 -32.38 13.25 21.02
C ALA A 148 -33.49 12.81 21.98
N ARG A 149 -34.54 12.19 21.45
CA ARG A 149 -35.60 11.61 22.25
C ARG A 149 -35.01 10.58 23.21
N THR A 150 -34.82 10.99 24.47
CA THR A 150 -34.85 10.11 25.63
C THR A 150 -36.27 9.53 25.69
N CYS A 151 -36.50 8.42 24.97
CA CYS A 151 -37.72 7.60 25.15
C CYS A 151 -37.66 6.74 26.42
N HIS A 152 -36.85 7.14 27.38
CA HIS A 152 -36.93 6.72 28.77
C HIS A 152 -37.06 7.98 29.61
N THR A 153 -38.29 8.33 30.03
CA THR A 153 -38.44 8.86 31.38
C THR A 153 -38.00 7.76 32.32
N MET A 154 -36.70 7.73 32.64
CA MET A 154 -36.21 6.95 33.76
C MET A 154 -36.20 7.90 34.95
N ASP A 155 -37.15 7.67 35.85
CA ASP A 155 -36.97 7.99 37.25
C ASP A 155 -35.53 7.64 37.65
N ALA A 156 -34.88 8.57 38.35
CA ALA A 156 -33.49 8.48 38.81
C ALA A 156 -33.26 7.41 39.90
N SER A 157 -34.07 6.34 39.91
CA SER A 157 -34.00 5.25 40.88
C SER A 157 -33.60 3.90 40.28
N ASN A 158 -33.52 3.72 38.94
CA ASN A 158 -33.08 2.44 38.38
C ASN A 158 -32.23 2.56 37.10
N MET A 159 -30.93 2.39 37.31
CA MET A 159 -29.85 1.95 36.40
C MET A 159 -30.23 1.56 34.96
N SER A 160 -29.93 2.42 33.97
CA SER A 160 -29.81 2.05 32.53
C SER A 160 -29.28 3.21 31.64
N GLY A 161 -28.49 4.14 32.18
CA GLY A 161 -27.78 5.16 31.36
C GLY A 161 -26.40 4.70 30.87
N THR A 162 -25.80 3.74 31.57
CA THR A 162 -24.46 3.23 31.32
C THR A 162 -24.40 2.21 30.18
N THR A 163 -25.51 1.52 29.89
CA THR A 163 -25.56 0.44 28.89
C THR A 163 -25.55 0.95 27.45
N GLY A 164 -26.33 1.98 27.11
CA GLY A 164 -26.40 2.51 25.73
C GLY A 164 -25.08 3.15 25.27
N LEU A 165 -24.46 3.96 26.15
CA LEU A 165 -23.17 4.60 25.87
C LEU A 165 -22.02 3.58 25.88
N ALA A 166 -22.06 2.57 26.76
CA ALA A 166 -21.11 1.46 26.73
C ALA A 166 -21.25 0.58 25.49
N ILE A 167 -22.46 0.36 24.96
CA ILE A 167 -22.66 -0.40 23.72
C ILE A 167 -22.11 0.38 22.52
N ILE A 168 -22.38 1.69 22.43
CA ILE A 168 -21.83 2.52 21.35
C ILE A 168 -20.30 2.58 21.45
N ALA A 169 -19.74 2.76 22.65
CA ALA A 169 -18.30 2.77 22.88
C ALA A 169 -17.65 1.39 22.65
N ALA A 170 -18.31 0.28 22.99
CA ALA A 170 -17.81 -1.07 22.74
C ALA A 170 -17.91 -1.46 21.27
N VAL A 171 -18.94 -1.02 20.54
CA VAL A 171 -19.10 -1.30 19.11
C VAL A 171 -18.16 -0.41 18.30
N TYR A 172 -18.12 0.90 18.53
CA TYR A 172 -17.18 1.77 17.81
C TYR A 172 -15.74 1.54 18.27
N GLY A 173 -15.48 1.45 19.57
CA GLY A 173 -14.15 1.15 20.08
C GLY A 173 -13.67 -0.23 19.65
N GLY A 174 -14.51 -1.26 19.76
CA GLY A 174 -14.18 -2.62 19.35
C GLY A 174 -14.01 -2.78 17.84
N VAL A 175 -14.94 -2.30 17.02
CA VAL A 175 -14.88 -2.48 15.56
C VAL A 175 -13.83 -1.57 14.92
N LEU A 176 -13.69 -0.34 15.39
CA LEU A 176 -12.68 0.59 14.87
C LEU A 176 -11.27 0.14 15.28
N VAL A 177 -11.04 -0.20 16.56
CA VAL A 177 -9.72 -0.65 17.01
C VAL A 177 -9.38 -2.00 16.41
N THR A 178 -10.31 -2.97 16.36
CA THR A 178 -10.03 -4.28 15.73
C THR A 178 -9.86 -4.15 14.22
N GLY A 179 -10.62 -3.27 13.56
CA GLY A 179 -10.49 -2.98 12.14
C GLY A 179 -9.17 -2.29 11.80
N ILE A 180 -8.73 -1.35 12.64
CA ILE A 180 -7.44 -0.67 12.52
C ILE A 180 -6.29 -1.62 12.89
N LEU A 181 -6.42 -2.47 13.91
CA LEU A 181 -5.43 -3.49 14.25
C LEU A 181 -5.29 -4.52 13.13
N MET A 182 -6.42 -4.97 12.55
CA MET A 182 -6.41 -5.87 11.39
C MET A 182 -5.85 -5.19 10.13
N ALA A 183 -6.02 -3.88 9.96
CA ALA A 183 -5.46 -3.16 8.83
C ALA A 183 -3.97 -2.82 9.01
N LEU A 184 -3.53 -2.52 10.24
CA LEU A 184 -2.15 -2.17 10.57
C LEU A 184 -1.26 -3.40 10.82
N PHE A 185 -1.82 -4.50 11.33
CA PHE A 185 -1.07 -5.73 11.66
C PHE A 185 -1.56 -6.97 10.90
N GLY A 186 -2.59 -6.87 10.07
CA GLY A 186 -3.15 -7.98 9.29
C GLY A 186 -2.75 -7.97 7.80
N GLY A 187 -1.57 -7.45 7.49
CA GLY A 187 -0.87 -7.87 6.28
C GLY A 187 -0.47 -9.34 6.44
N ASP A 188 -0.95 -10.19 5.55
CA ASP A 188 -0.66 -11.62 5.44
C ASP A 188 -1.19 -12.56 6.54
N ARG A 189 -2.47 -12.93 6.40
CA ARG A 189 -2.86 -14.35 6.53
C ARG A 189 -3.80 -14.75 5.40
N TYR A 190 -3.22 -15.06 4.25
CA TYR A 190 -3.85 -15.96 3.28
C TYR A 190 -4.02 -17.31 4.00
N LYS A 191 -5.23 -17.65 4.44
CA LYS A 191 -5.51 -18.96 5.06
C LYS A 191 -5.29 -20.04 3.99
N PRO A 192 -4.30 -20.95 4.14
CA PRO A 192 -4.08 -22.06 3.23
C PRO A 192 -4.95 -23.25 3.63
N GLU A 193 -6.19 -23.00 4.06
CA GLU A 193 -7.12 -24.08 4.38
C GLU A 193 -7.83 -24.49 3.09
N ASN A 194 -7.16 -25.35 2.29
CA ASN A 194 -7.76 -26.34 1.38
C ASN A 194 -6.72 -27.11 0.53
N CYS A 195 -5.47 -27.21 0.97
CA CYS A 195 -4.57 -28.23 0.44
C CYS A 195 -4.25 -29.17 1.61
N CYS A 196 -4.72 -30.41 1.51
CA CYS A 196 -4.59 -31.47 2.52
C CYS A 196 -5.62 -31.38 3.67
N GLY A 197 -6.80 -31.97 3.43
CA GLY A 197 -7.70 -32.37 4.50
C GLY A 197 -7.05 -33.46 5.34
N GLY A 198 -6.91 -33.22 6.63
CA GLY A 198 -6.31 -34.14 7.59
C GLY A 198 -5.52 -33.36 8.62
N GLY A 199 -5.92 -33.43 9.89
CA GLY A 199 -5.21 -32.80 10.99
C GLY A 199 -3.81 -33.41 11.13
N GLY A 200 -2.82 -32.77 10.53
CA GLY A 200 -1.40 -32.95 10.87
C GLY A 200 -0.96 -31.76 11.71
N SER A 201 -0.44 -32.04 12.89
CA SER A 201 0.12 -31.03 13.79
C SER A 201 1.30 -30.33 13.12
N LEU A 202 1.54 -29.06 13.48
CA LEU A 202 2.62 -28.18 12.99
C LEU A 202 4.03 -28.84 12.97
N TYR A 203 4.22 -29.95 13.69
CA TYR A 203 5.46 -30.71 13.84
C TYR A 203 5.65 -31.84 12.82
N GLU A 204 4.59 -32.42 12.24
CA GLU A 204 4.74 -33.54 11.27
C GLU A 204 5.30 -33.07 9.92
N MET A 205 5.06 -31.81 9.54
CA MET A 205 5.55 -31.26 8.28
C MET A 205 7.07 -31.00 8.27
N ASP A 206 7.70 -30.80 9.43
CA ASP A 206 9.13 -30.51 9.49
C ASP A 206 9.98 -31.74 9.15
N ASP A 207 9.52 -32.96 9.50
CA ASP A 207 10.22 -34.19 9.15
C ASP A 207 10.02 -34.57 7.68
N ASP A 208 8.83 -34.33 7.11
CA ASP A 208 8.57 -34.45 5.67
C ASP A 208 9.44 -33.47 4.86
N MET A 209 9.62 -32.24 5.34
CA MET A 209 10.49 -31.25 4.69
C MET A 209 11.97 -31.65 4.74
N LYS A 210 12.44 -32.23 5.85
CA LYS A 210 13.80 -32.80 5.92
C LYS A 210 13.96 -33.99 4.97
N ALA A 211 13.00 -34.90 4.91
CA ALA A 211 13.02 -36.03 3.98
C ALA A 211 13.04 -35.57 2.51
N PHE A 212 12.26 -34.54 2.18
CA PHE A 212 12.27 -33.89 0.87
C PHE A 212 13.64 -33.29 0.50
N LEU A 213 14.30 -32.60 1.44
CA LEU A 213 15.64 -32.06 1.22
C LEU A 213 16.68 -33.16 1.00
N VAL A 214 16.68 -34.21 1.83
CA VAL A 214 17.59 -35.36 1.69
C VAL A 214 17.36 -36.08 0.35
N ALA A 215 16.12 -36.21 -0.10
CA ALA A 215 15.80 -36.79 -1.41
C ALA A 215 16.27 -35.91 -2.59
N LEU A 216 16.26 -34.58 -2.44
CA LEU A 216 16.85 -33.67 -3.43
C LEU A 216 18.37 -33.71 -3.43
N GLU A 217 19.00 -33.79 -2.25
CA GLU A 217 20.46 -33.83 -2.09
C GLU A 217 21.08 -35.13 -2.61
N THR A 218 20.36 -36.25 -2.47
CA THR A 218 20.85 -37.59 -2.88
C THR A 218 20.95 -37.79 -4.40
N HIS A 219 20.46 -36.86 -5.24
CA HIS A 219 20.46 -36.99 -6.70
C HIS A 219 21.29 -35.95 -7.51
N GLN A 220 22.04 -35.01 -6.89
CA GLN A 220 23.40 -34.53 -7.30
C GLN A 220 23.79 -33.10 -6.82
N CYS A 221 25.04 -33.04 -6.34
CA CYS A 221 26.06 -31.97 -6.27
C CYS A 221 25.64 -30.51 -6.09
N ILE A 222 25.48 -30.06 -4.83
CA ILE A 222 26.03 -28.78 -4.34
C ILE A 222 26.52 -28.99 -2.90
N SER A 223 27.75 -29.48 -2.73
CA SER A 223 28.47 -29.53 -1.45
C SER A 223 28.91 -28.14 -0.93
N ALA A 224 28.34 -27.06 -1.46
CA ALA A 224 28.74 -25.69 -1.14
C ALA A 224 27.78 -24.98 -0.16
N ILE A 225 26.64 -25.59 0.19
CA ILE A 225 25.74 -25.07 1.25
C ILE A 225 26.00 -25.76 2.60
N GLU A 226 26.79 -26.84 2.64
CA GLU A 226 27.07 -27.65 3.84
C GLU A 226 27.79 -26.90 4.99
N HIS A 227 28.19 -25.65 4.81
CA HIS A 227 28.84 -24.87 5.87
C HIS A 227 28.17 -23.55 6.26
N CYS A 228 27.06 -23.18 5.63
CA CYS A 228 26.16 -22.25 6.28
C CYS A 228 25.32 -23.07 7.25
N ASP A 229 25.74 -23.06 8.50
CA ASP A 229 25.15 -23.75 9.65
C ASP A 229 23.68 -23.29 9.83
N ILE A 230 22.76 -23.79 8.99
CA ILE A 230 21.30 -23.54 9.05
C ILE A 230 20.73 -24.03 10.40
N SER A 231 21.51 -24.82 11.15
CA SER A 231 21.24 -25.25 12.52
C SER A 231 21.30 -24.13 13.57
N ARG A 232 21.88 -22.95 13.25
CA ARG A 232 22.09 -21.86 14.22
C ARG A 232 21.07 -20.73 14.21
N ILE A 233 20.03 -20.77 13.38
CA ILE A 233 18.90 -19.84 13.51
C ILE A 233 17.98 -20.37 14.60
N THR A 234 18.41 -20.22 15.85
CA THR A 234 17.59 -20.56 17.02
C THR A 234 16.32 -19.71 17.05
N GLY A 235 15.18 -20.31 16.73
CA GLY A 235 13.88 -19.88 17.26
C GLY A 235 12.72 -19.57 16.29
N GLN A 236 12.81 -19.81 14.98
CA GLN A 236 11.69 -19.47 14.06
C GLN A 236 11.49 -20.49 12.92
N ASP A 237 10.57 -21.45 13.12
CA ASP A 237 10.21 -22.51 12.16
C ASP A 237 9.81 -21.98 10.77
N HIS A 238 9.30 -20.75 10.69
CA HIS A 238 8.86 -20.14 9.43
C HIS A 238 10.02 -19.75 8.51
N VAL A 239 11.18 -19.35 9.04
CA VAL A 239 12.34 -18.95 8.21
C VAL A 239 12.90 -20.17 7.48
N GLN A 240 13.04 -21.30 8.18
CA GLN A 240 13.50 -22.55 7.58
C GLN A 240 12.53 -23.01 6.48
N ARG A 241 11.22 -22.92 6.73
CA ARG A 241 10.18 -23.23 5.73
C ARG A 241 10.29 -22.35 4.50
N ASP A 242 10.56 -21.07 4.68
CA ASP A 242 10.69 -20.11 3.59
C ASP A 242 11.95 -20.37 2.76
N VAL A 243 13.08 -20.68 3.40
CA VAL A 243 14.31 -21.08 2.69
C VAL A 243 14.10 -22.36 1.87
N ILE A 244 13.38 -23.34 2.40
CA ILE A 244 13.08 -24.59 1.68
C ILE A 244 12.11 -24.34 0.52
N ALA A 245 11.10 -23.49 0.72
CA ALA A 245 10.18 -23.08 -0.34
C ALA A 245 10.91 -22.33 -1.47
N LEU A 246 11.87 -21.47 -1.12
CA LEU A 246 12.78 -20.83 -2.06
C LEU A 246 13.65 -21.84 -2.81
N TYR A 247 14.23 -22.80 -2.09
CA TYR A 247 15.06 -23.86 -2.69
C TYR A 247 14.27 -24.71 -3.67
N TYR A 248 13.02 -25.07 -3.33
CA TYR A 248 12.09 -25.73 -4.23
C TYR A 248 11.77 -24.88 -5.45
N HIS A 249 11.49 -23.58 -5.26
CA HIS A 249 11.20 -22.66 -6.34
C HIS A 249 12.35 -22.59 -7.37
N LEU A 250 13.58 -22.51 -6.87
CA LEU A 250 14.79 -22.43 -7.69
C LEU A 250 15.20 -23.76 -8.33
N ASN A 251 14.59 -24.89 -7.95
CA ASN A 251 14.94 -26.22 -8.46
C ASN A 251 13.74 -26.97 -9.06
N GLN A 252 12.64 -26.28 -9.43
CA GLN A 252 11.42 -26.92 -9.95
C GLN A 252 11.69 -27.89 -11.11
N ALA A 253 12.59 -27.56 -12.03
CA ALA A 253 12.93 -28.44 -13.15
C ALA A 253 13.56 -29.77 -12.68
N LYS A 254 14.43 -29.73 -11.66
CA LYS A 254 15.07 -30.91 -11.07
C LYS A 254 14.05 -31.73 -10.29
N VAL A 255 13.20 -31.07 -9.50
CA VAL A 255 12.09 -31.72 -8.78
C VAL A 255 11.18 -32.48 -9.75
N HIS A 256 10.78 -31.86 -10.86
CA HIS A 256 9.93 -32.52 -11.87
C HIS A 256 10.61 -33.67 -12.61
N ALA A 257 11.95 -33.72 -12.63
CA ALA A 257 12.71 -34.81 -13.24
C ALA A 257 12.79 -36.05 -12.33
N VAL A 258 12.70 -35.87 -11.01
CA VAL A 258 12.68 -36.97 -10.04
C VAL A 258 11.28 -37.59 -10.02
N LYS A 259 11.16 -38.80 -10.58
CA LYS A 259 9.92 -39.58 -10.50
C LYS A 259 9.70 -40.02 -9.05
N ASP A 260 8.45 -39.97 -8.60
CA ASP A 260 7.99 -40.37 -7.26
C ASP A 260 8.36 -39.44 -6.09
N LEU A 261 8.86 -38.22 -6.35
CA LEU A 261 9.08 -37.21 -5.30
C LEU A 261 7.75 -36.62 -4.80
N VAL A 262 7.45 -36.80 -3.52
CA VAL A 262 6.28 -36.20 -2.87
C VAL A 262 6.62 -34.76 -2.45
N VAL A 263 5.95 -33.79 -3.06
CA VAL A 263 6.10 -32.37 -2.71
C VAL A 263 5.04 -31.97 -1.69
N PRO A 264 5.42 -31.39 -0.54
CA PRO A 264 4.45 -30.89 0.44
C PRO A 264 3.50 -29.85 -0.16
N CYS A 265 2.21 -29.99 0.11
CA CYS A 265 1.16 -29.18 -0.53
C CYS A 265 1.22 -27.68 -0.17
N ILE A 266 1.91 -27.33 0.92
CA ILE A 266 2.13 -25.94 1.36
C ILE A 266 3.27 -25.23 0.59
N LEU A 267 4.17 -25.99 -0.02
CA LEU A 267 5.41 -25.47 -0.61
C LEU A 267 5.14 -24.63 -1.87
N PRO A 268 4.30 -25.05 -2.83
CA PRO A 268 4.04 -24.27 -4.04
C PRO A 268 3.42 -22.88 -3.83
N PRO A 269 2.37 -22.68 -3.00
CA PRO A 269 1.84 -21.34 -2.77
C PRO A 269 2.84 -20.46 -2.02
N ARG A 270 3.54 -21.01 -1.02
CA ARG A 270 4.56 -20.27 -0.25
C ARG A 270 5.75 -19.85 -1.11
N ALA A 271 6.21 -20.74 -1.99
CA ALA A 271 7.27 -20.46 -2.96
C ALA A 271 6.91 -19.29 -3.89
N LYS A 272 5.65 -19.20 -4.31
CA LYS A 272 5.15 -18.08 -5.12
C LYS A 272 5.21 -16.75 -4.37
N ASP A 273 4.78 -16.74 -3.11
CA ASP A 273 4.81 -15.53 -2.27
C ASP A 273 6.24 -15.03 -2.06
N ILE A 274 7.17 -15.94 -1.73
CA ILE A 274 8.58 -15.63 -1.54
C ILE A 274 9.22 -15.14 -2.83
N ALA A 275 8.94 -15.81 -3.96
CA ALA A 275 9.46 -15.40 -5.26
C ALA A 275 9.07 -13.96 -5.61
N LEU A 276 7.86 -13.51 -5.21
CA LEU A 276 7.39 -12.14 -5.45
C LEU A 276 7.98 -11.11 -4.50
N GLN A 277 8.35 -11.48 -3.28
CA GLN A 277 8.88 -10.55 -2.27
C GLN A 277 10.41 -10.44 -2.31
N LEU A 278 11.11 -11.55 -2.56
CA LEU A 278 12.56 -11.65 -2.40
C LEU A 278 13.38 -10.70 -3.30
N PRO A 279 13.02 -10.46 -4.58
CA PRO A 279 13.76 -9.51 -5.42
C PRO A 279 13.79 -8.09 -4.87
N TYR A 280 12.74 -7.63 -4.18
CA TYR A 280 12.72 -6.33 -3.52
C TYR A 280 13.67 -6.27 -2.33
N LEU A 281 13.68 -7.33 -1.51
CA LEU A 281 14.60 -7.45 -0.38
C LEU A 281 16.05 -7.47 -0.88
N LEU A 282 16.30 -8.15 -2.00
CA LEU A 282 17.61 -8.20 -2.63
C LEU A 282 18.07 -6.83 -3.15
N ASP A 283 17.17 -6.04 -3.75
CA ASP A 283 17.45 -4.65 -4.18
C ASP A 283 17.90 -3.79 -3.01
N VAL A 284 17.14 -3.80 -1.91
CA VAL A 284 17.50 -3.08 -0.69
C VAL A 284 18.83 -3.58 -0.11
N PHE A 285 19.04 -4.90 -0.09
CA PHE A 285 20.28 -5.48 0.42
C PHE A 285 21.49 -5.05 -0.42
N VAL A 286 21.39 -5.09 -1.75
CA VAL A 286 22.50 -4.71 -2.64
C VAL A 286 22.80 -3.23 -2.52
N GLU A 287 21.80 -2.35 -2.54
CA GLU A 287 22.00 -0.91 -2.38
C GLU A 287 22.66 -0.54 -1.04
N LEU A 288 22.21 -1.16 0.06
CA LEU A 288 22.83 -0.96 1.38
C LEU A 288 24.24 -1.53 1.44
N SER A 289 24.46 -2.72 0.87
CA SER A 289 25.76 -3.37 0.85
C SER A 289 26.78 -2.55 0.05
N ILE A 290 26.39 -1.97 -1.08
CA ILE A 290 27.26 -1.12 -1.89
C ILE A 290 27.72 0.10 -1.08
N LYS A 291 26.81 0.79 -0.38
CA LYS A 291 27.17 1.94 0.46
C LYS A 291 28.18 1.54 1.54
N MET A 292 27.90 0.46 2.26
CA MET A 292 28.78 -0.02 3.33
C MET A 292 30.15 -0.50 2.83
N VAL A 293 30.19 -1.20 1.69
CA VAL A 293 31.41 -1.76 1.11
C VAL A 293 32.27 -0.68 0.45
N ALA A 294 31.64 0.30 -0.20
CA ALA A 294 32.33 1.45 -0.79
C ALA A 294 33.03 2.31 0.28
N ASP A 295 32.33 2.60 1.39
CA ASP A 295 32.90 3.38 2.50
C ASP A 295 34.09 2.66 3.16
N LYS A 296 33.98 1.34 3.34
CA LYS A 296 35.03 0.53 3.99
C LYS A 296 36.11 0.04 3.03
N ARG A 297 35.95 0.24 1.71
CA ARG A 297 36.81 -0.34 0.67
C ARG A 297 37.06 -1.84 0.87
N SER A 298 35.97 -2.58 1.06
CA SER A 298 35.99 -4.04 1.29
C SER A 298 35.85 -4.83 -0.02
N ASP A 299 36.01 -6.16 0.08
CA ASP A 299 35.86 -7.10 -1.04
C ASP A 299 34.46 -7.01 -1.69
N SER A 300 34.45 -7.03 -3.02
CA SER A 300 33.27 -6.95 -3.89
C SER A 300 32.56 -8.29 -4.09
N ALA A 301 33.15 -9.41 -3.66
CA ALA A 301 32.60 -10.75 -3.85
C ALA A 301 31.13 -10.86 -3.41
N THR A 302 30.79 -10.37 -2.21
CA THR A 302 29.42 -10.41 -1.67
C THR A 302 28.40 -9.73 -2.59
N ILE A 303 28.76 -8.58 -3.18
CA ILE A 303 27.88 -7.82 -4.07
C ILE A 303 27.73 -8.55 -5.40
N VAL A 304 28.84 -9.05 -5.97
CA VAL A 304 28.79 -9.81 -7.23
C VAL A 304 27.95 -11.09 -7.05
N HIS A 305 28.07 -11.78 -5.91
CA HIS A 305 27.23 -12.93 -5.59
C HIS A 305 25.76 -12.57 -5.41
N ALA A 306 25.45 -11.48 -4.71
CA ALA A 306 24.09 -10.98 -4.55
C ALA A 306 23.48 -10.59 -5.91
N LEU A 307 24.24 -9.92 -6.78
CA LEU A 307 23.81 -9.56 -8.13
C LEU A 307 23.54 -10.79 -9.01
N ARG A 308 24.32 -11.86 -8.84
CA ARG A 308 24.10 -13.14 -9.54
C ARG A 308 22.85 -13.89 -9.07
N LEU A 309 22.31 -13.56 -7.90
CA LEU A 309 21.07 -14.16 -7.41
C LEU A 309 19.83 -13.60 -8.16
N TYR A 310 19.87 -12.39 -8.70
CA TYR A 310 18.74 -11.84 -9.47
C TYR A 310 18.36 -12.69 -10.67
N PRO A 311 19.27 -13.03 -11.61
CA PRO A 311 18.88 -13.84 -12.77
C PRO A 311 18.49 -15.26 -12.35
N SER A 312 19.05 -15.78 -11.25
CA SER A 312 18.61 -17.05 -10.66
C SER A 312 17.15 -17.02 -10.22
N LEU A 313 16.71 -15.95 -9.56
CA LEU A 313 15.32 -15.74 -9.18
C LEU A 313 14.43 -15.51 -10.41
N ALA A 314 14.84 -14.63 -11.32
CA ALA A 314 14.13 -14.31 -12.54
C ALA A 314 13.84 -15.54 -13.42
N GLN A 315 14.83 -16.43 -13.53
CA GLN A 315 14.75 -17.60 -14.41
C GLN A 315 14.34 -18.88 -13.68
N GLY A 316 14.37 -18.90 -12.35
CA GLY A 316 14.01 -20.04 -11.51
C GLY A 316 15.08 -21.14 -11.51
N SER A 317 16.35 -20.76 -11.48
CA SER A 317 17.48 -21.70 -11.37
C SER A 317 18.61 -21.13 -10.52
N LEU A 318 18.99 -21.84 -9.45
CA LEU A 318 20.13 -21.42 -8.60
C LEU A 318 21.48 -21.58 -9.31
N VAL A 319 21.62 -22.62 -10.13
CA VAL A 319 22.87 -22.93 -10.84
C VAL A 319 22.73 -22.57 -12.31
N VAL A 320 23.78 -21.95 -12.84
CA VAL A 320 23.93 -21.72 -14.29
C VAL A 320 24.49 -23.01 -14.91
N ASP A 321 23.61 -23.97 -15.17
CA ASP A 321 23.94 -25.20 -15.88
C ASP A 321 23.37 -25.20 -17.31
N ALA A 322 23.83 -26.14 -18.15
CA ALA A 322 23.36 -26.24 -19.53
C ALA A 322 21.85 -26.48 -19.61
N ALA A 323 21.25 -27.12 -18.60
CA ALA A 323 19.82 -27.35 -18.52
C ALA A 323 19.05 -26.04 -18.25
N ALA A 324 19.50 -25.22 -17.30
CA ALA A 324 18.93 -23.91 -17.00
C ALA A 324 19.01 -22.97 -18.21
N ILE A 325 20.15 -22.97 -18.90
CA ILE A 325 20.32 -22.20 -20.15
C ILE A 325 19.37 -22.71 -21.24
N ALA A 326 19.17 -24.03 -21.37
CA ALA A 326 18.22 -24.60 -22.32
C ALA A 326 16.76 -24.23 -21.97
N VAL A 327 16.37 -24.27 -20.69
CA VAL A 327 15.05 -23.84 -20.22
C VAL A 327 14.83 -22.36 -20.47
N GLN A 328 15.82 -21.50 -20.21
CA GLN A 328 15.78 -20.08 -20.54
C GLN A 328 15.59 -19.89 -22.05
N ARG A 329 16.38 -20.57 -22.89
CA ARG A 329 16.27 -20.49 -24.36
C ARG A 329 14.90 -20.95 -24.87
N GLY A 330 14.34 -22.00 -24.30
CA GLY A 330 13.03 -22.52 -24.66
C GLY A 330 11.85 -21.58 -24.33
N ARG A 331 12.08 -20.49 -23.56
CA ARG A 331 11.07 -19.45 -23.32
C ARG A 331 10.98 -18.46 -24.48
N PHE A 332 12.04 -18.30 -25.26
CA PHE A 332 12.06 -17.38 -26.40
C PHE A 332 11.37 -18.00 -27.62
N PRO A 333 10.66 -17.21 -28.43
CA PRO A 333 10.05 -17.70 -29.66
C PRO A 333 11.11 -18.16 -30.67
N ASP A 334 10.76 -19.11 -31.52
CA ASP A 334 11.68 -19.67 -32.53
C ASP A 334 12.29 -18.58 -33.42
N GLY A 335 13.62 -18.55 -33.49
CA GLY A 335 14.39 -17.56 -34.25
C GLY A 335 14.71 -16.26 -33.50
N ALA A 336 14.27 -16.09 -32.25
CA ALA A 336 14.74 -14.99 -31.41
C ALA A 336 16.22 -15.15 -31.03
N LYS A 337 16.95 -14.03 -30.99
CA LYS A 337 18.34 -14.02 -30.53
C LYS A 337 18.39 -14.22 -29.02
N VAL A 338 19.31 -15.07 -28.57
CA VAL A 338 19.61 -15.24 -27.15
C VAL A 338 20.14 -13.93 -26.58
N PRO A 339 19.67 -13.48 -25.40
CA PRO A 339 20.20 -12.28 -24.77
C PRO A 339 21.71 -12.37 -24.56
N GLN A 340 22.42 -11.39 -25.10
CA GLN A 340 23.87 -11.22 -24.95
C GLN A 340 24.18 -9.73 -24.83
N LEU A 341 25.22 -9.43 -24.05
CA LEU A 341 25.73 -8.08 -23.81
C LEU A 341 27.17 -8.00 -24.33
N SER A 342 27.53 -6.83 -24.84
CA SER A 342 28.93 -6.50 -25.15
C SER A 342 29.23 -5.08 -24.75
N LEU A 343 30.34 -4.90 -24.03
CA LEU A 343 30.91 -3.60 -23.74
C LEU A 343 31.50 -3.02 -25.02
N THR A 344 30.94 -1.89 -25.47
CA THR A 344 31.40 -1.17 -26.67
C THR A 344 32.49 -0.18 -26.30
N GLU A 345 32.31 0.51 -25.18
CA GLU A 345 33.24 1.51 -24.68
C GLU A 345 33.21 1.54 -23.15
N ALA A 346 34.38 1.62 -22.52
CA ALA A 346 34.52 1.91 -21.10
C ALA A 346 35.74 2.81 -20.92
N THR A 347 35.53 4.01 -20.40
CA THR A 347 36.57 5.03 -20.29
C THR A 347 36.58 5.65 -18.90
N LEU A 348 37.78 5.87 -18.38
CA LEU A 348 38.01 6.60 -17.13
C LEU A 348 38.47 8.02 -17.50
N THR A 349 37.74 9.03 -17.03
CA THR A 349 38.02 10.43 -17.32
C THR A 349 37.95 11.25 -16.03
N VAL A 350 38.83 12.24 -15.92
CA VAL A 350 38.75 13.30 -14.90
C VAL A 350 38.29 14.56 -15.62
N ASP A 351 37.33 15.28 -15.04
CA ASP A 351 36.77 16.47 -15.67
C ASP A 351 37.80 17.61 -15.66
N GLY A 352 38.25 18.01 -16.86
CA GLY A 352 39.16 19.15 -17.03
C GLY A 352 40.65 18.83 -16.93
N GLU A 353 41.04 17.57 -16.68
CA GLU A 353 42.44 17.16 -16.50
C GLU A 353 42.79 15.94 -17.35
N SER A 354 44.05 15.85 -17.81
CA SER A 354 44.55 14.72 -18.61
C SER A 354 45.16 13.60 -17.77
N ASP A 355 45.73 13.96 -16.62
CA ASP A 355 46.36 13.04 -15.68
C ASP A 355 45.43 12.84 -14.48
N VAL A 356 45.54 11.69 -13.81
CA VAL A 356 44.78 11.40 -12.59
C VAL A 356 45.71 11.54 -11.40
N PHE A 357 45.34 12.37 -10.42
CA PHE A 357 46.08 12.52 -9.17
C PHE A 357 45.43 11.75 -8.01
N PRO A 358 46.17 11.54 -6.91
CA PRO A 358 45.64 10.84 -5.75
C PRO A 358 44.48 11.60 -5.13
N LYS A 359 43.41 10.88 -4.80
CA LYS A 359 42.14 11.46 -4.29
C LYS A 359 41.40 12.38 -5.27
N ASP A 360 41.68 12.29 -6.57
CA ASP A 360 40.83 12.95 -7.56
C ASP A 360 39.52 12.21 -7.76
N TRP A 361 38.52 12.95 -8.24
CA TRP A 361 37.24 12.39 -8.65
C TRP A 361 37.34 11.85 -10.08
N VAL A 362 37.22 10.53 -10.24
CA VAL A 362 37.31 9.84 -11.53
C VAL A 362 35.93 9.41 -11.97
N THR A 363 35.53 9.79 -13.18
CA THR A 363 34.26 9.38 -13.79
C THR A 363 34.49 8.18 -14.71
N LEU A 364 33.83 7.07 -14.42
CA LEU A 364 33.77 5.90 -15.29
C LEU A 364 32.54 5.99 -16.18
N ARG A 365 32.74 6.18 -17.49
CA ARG A 365 31.68 6.11 -18.50
C ARG A 365 31.68 4.74 -19.15
N VAL A 366 30.51 4.11 -19.21
CA VAL A 366 30.33 2.78 -19.79
C VAL A 366 29.26 2.85 -20.87
N THR A 367 29.53 2.24 -22.01
CA THR A 367 28.59 2.05 -23.11
C THR A 367 28.50 0.56 -23.41
N CYS A 368 27.31 -0.02 -23.21
CA CYS A 368 27.01 -1.42 -23.43
C CYS A 368 26.00 -1.58 -24.57
N ALA A 369 26.20 -2.58 -25.43
CA ALA A 369 25.30 -2.93 -26.51
C ALA A 369 24.59 -4.26 -26.22
N ARG A 370 23.26 -4.25 -26.30
CA ARG A 370 22.40 -5.43 -26.24
C ARG A 370 22.37 -6.10 -27.62
N GLN A 371 23.14 -7.16 -27.81
CA GLN A 371 23.27 -7.82 -29.13
C GLN A 371 21.99 -8.48 -29.65
N HIS A 372 21.08 -8.80 -28.72
CA HIS A 372 19.79 -9.42 -29.00
C HIS A 372 18.72 -8.41 -29.44
N VAL A 373 18.94 -7.11 -29.19
CA VAL A 373 18.05 -6.02 -29.58
C VAL A 373 18.49 -5.45 -30.93
N ALA A 374 17.55 -5.20 -31.83
CA ALA A 374 17.86 -4.55 -33.11
C ALA A 374 18.05 -3.03 -32.90
N PRO A 375 18.99 -2.37 -33.60
CA PRO A 375 19.33 -0.96 -33.35
C PRO A 375 18.16 0.04 -33.38
N SER A 376 17.11 -0.26 -34.15
CA SER A 376 15.96 0.62 -34.36
C SER A 376 14.70 0.20 -33.59
N LYS A 377 14.78 -0.80 -32.71
CA LYS A 377 13.62 -1.31 -31.96
C LYS A 377 13.90 -1.31 -30.46
N PRO A 378 12.89 -1.03 -29.61
CA PRO A 378 13.04 -1.22 -28.18
C PRO A 378 13.23 -2.70 -27.84
N ALA A 379 13.88 -2.97 -26.72
CA ALA A 379 14.08 -4.31 -26.21
C ALA A 379 12.71 -4.97 -25.97
N ALA A 380 12.61 -6.26 -26.31
CA ALA A 380 11.43 -7.02 -25.99
C ALA A 380 11.27 -7.13 -24.47
N LYS A 381 10.03 -7.20 -23.99
CA LYS A 381 9.76 -7.50 -22.57
C LYS A 381 10.43 -8.81 -22.20
N ALA A 382 11.07 -8.84 -21.04
CA ALA A 382 11.83 -10.00 -20.64
C ALA A 382 10.90 -11.18 -20.34
N LEU A 383 11.36 -12.37 -20.73
CA LEU A 383 10.62 -13.61 -20.58
C LEU A 383 11.14 -14.34 -19.35
N THR A 384 10.33 -14.30 -18.29
CA THR A 384 10.68 -14.85 -16.97
C THR A 384 9.59 -15.78 -16.46
N ILE A 385 9.87 -16.50 -15.37
CA ILE A 385 8.84 -17.32 -14.71
C ILE A 385 7.68 -16.48 -14.16
N TYR A 386 7.94 -15.20 -13.88
CA TYR A 386 6.98 -14.25 -13.32
C TYR A 386 5.92 -13.81 -14.32
N ASP A 387 6.15 -13.97 -15.62
CA ASP A 387 5.19 -13.60 -16.67
C ASP A 387 3.84 -14.34 -16.51
N LYS A 388 3.86 -15.54 -15.93
CA LYS A 388 2.66 -16.34 -15.64
C LYS A 388 1.96 -15.90 -14.35
N ILE A 389 2.65 -15.15 -13.49
CA ILE A 389 2.18 -14.74 -12.17
C ILE A 389 1.63 -13.31 -12.23
N ASP A 390 2.47 -12.36 -12.68
CA ASP A 390 2.13 -10.94 -12.79
C ASP A 390 2.90 -10.31 -13.96
N LEU A 391 2.15 -9.72 -14.89
CA LEU A 391 2.68 -9.08 -16.09
C LEU A 391 3.33 -7.72 -15.83
N SER A 392 3.16 -7.16 -14.63
CA SER A 392 3.67 -5.86 -14.19
C SER A 392 4.89 -5.95 -13.26
N TYR A 393 5.40 -7.16 -13.02
CA TYR A 393 6.47 -7.42 -12.06
C TYR A 393 7.84 -6.80 -12.46
N LEU A 394 8.74 -6.62 -11.47
CA LEU A 394 10.06 -5.97 -11.63
C LEU A 394 10.87 -6.53 -12.81
N TYR A 395 10.88 -7.86 -12.98
CA TYR A 395 11.62 -8.55 -14.03
C TYR A 395 11.02 -8.44 -15.43
N ARG A 396 9.98 -7.61 -15.64
CA ARG A 396 9.38 -7.44 -16.96
C ARG A 396 10.27 -6.66 -17.94
N LYS A 397 11.16 -5.84 -17.39
CA LYS A 397 12.19 -5.11 -18.15
C LYS A 397 13.57 -5.64 -17.76
N GLU A 398 14.47 -5.70 -18.73
CA GLU A 398 15.85 -6.08 -18.46
C GLU A 398 16.57 -4.93 -17.73
N GLN A 399 16.95 -5.16 -16.48
CA GLN A 399 17.76 -4.21 -15.71
C GLN A 399 19.23 -4.64 -15.73
N LEU A 400 20.11 -3.67 -15.94
CA LEU A 400 21.55 -3.86 -15.97
C LEU A 400 22.18 -3.23 -14.73
N TRP A 401 23.20 -3.90 -14.19
CA TRP A 401 24.05 -3.37 -13.13
C TRP A 401 25.47 -3.26 -13.63
N VAL A 402 26.14 -2.17 -13.30
CA VAL A 402 27.57 -2.00 -13.52
C VAL A 402 28.27 -2.11 -12.18
N VAL A 403 29.34 -2.89 -12.13
CA VAL A 403 30.21 -3.05 -10.97
C VAL A 403 31.64 -2.80 -11.42
N ALA A 404 32.32 -1.88 -10.74
CA ALA A 404 33.73 -1.60 -10.93
C ALA A 404 34.48 -1.96 -9.64
N TYR A 405 35.54 -2.76 -9.78
CA TYR A 405 36.40 -3.13 -8.67
C TYR A 405 37.86 -3.24 -9.12
N GLU A 406 38.78 -3.20 -8.16
CA GLU A 406 40.21 -3.35 -8.43
C GLU A 406 40.55 -4.82 -8.70
N GLY A 407 41.21 -5.12 -9.82
CA GLY A 407 41.44 -6.49 -10.28
C GLY A 407 42.43 -7.32 -9.44
N THR A 408 43.23 -6.70 -8.58
CA THR A 408 44.20 -7.39 -7.71
C THR A 408 43.65 -7.66 -6.32
N THR A 409 42.99 -6.66 -5.72
CA THR A 409 42.47 -6.73 -4.35
C THR A 409 40.99 -7.10 -4.29
N HIS A 410 40.29 -7.08 -5.44
CA HIS A 410 38.83 -7.19 -5.55
C HIS A 410 38.06 -6.14 -4.74
N THR A 411 38.73 -5.04 -4.36
CA THR A 411 38.11 -3.92 -3.65
C THR A 411 37.09 -3.23 -4.53
N LEU A 412 35.87 -3.06 -4.01
CA LEU A 412 34.83 -2.32 -4.74
C LEU A 412 35.22 -0.85 -4.90
N LEU A 413 35.15 -0.35 -6.14
CA LEU A 413 35.31 1.08 -6.44
C LEU A 413 33.94 1.76 -6.56
N GLY A 414 32.98 1.09 -7.18
CA GLY A 414 31.61 1.56 -7.30
C GLY A 414 30.71 0.54 -7.96
N ALA A 415 29.42 0.60 -7.65
CA ALA A 415 28.40 -0.21 -8.33
C ALA A 415 27.09 0.57 -8.39
N TRP A 416 26.40 0.48 -9.52
CA TRP A 416 25.14 1.18 -9.71
C TRP A 416 24.25 0.47 -10.72
N LYS A 417 22.96 0.78 -10.61
CA LYS A 417 21.91 0.31 -11.50
C LYS A 417 21.82 1.26 -12.68
N VAL A 418 21.80 0.71 -13.89
CA VAL A 418 21.74 1.50 -15.12
C VAL A 418 20.31 1.90 -15.41
N GLU A 419 20.08 3.21 -15.59
CA GLU A 419 18.78 3.75 -15.95
C GLU A 419 18.62 3.83 -17.48
N ASP A 420 17.82 2.95 -18.06
CA ASP A 420 17.43 3.02 -19.47
C ASP A 420 15.91 3.07 -19.62
N PRO A 421 15.30 4.27 -19.69
CA PRO A 421 13.85 4.41 -19.84
C PRO A 421 13.36 3.97 -21.24
N SER A 422 14.26 3.94 -22.23
CA SER A 422 13.95 3.73 -23.64
C SER A 422 14.10 2.28 -24.12
N ASP A 423 14.65 1.40 -23.27
CA ASP A 423 14.94 0.00 -23.57
C ASP A 423 15.72 -0.13 -24.89
N SER A 424 16.74 0.70 -25.09
CA SER A 424 17.42 0.89 -26.37
C SER A 424 18.47 -0.20 -26.67
N HIS A 425 18.98 -0.25 -27.91
CA HIS A 425 20.03 -1.20 -28.27
C HIS A 425 21.37 -0.89 -27.57
N GLN A 426 21.71 0.39 -27.41
CA GLN A 426 22.92 0.85 -26.75
C GLN A 426 22.56 1.64 -25.50
N VAL A 427 23.12 1.24 -24.37
CA VAL A 427 22.92 1.90 -23.09
C VAL A 427 24.24 2.51 -22.66
N SER A 428 24.23 3.82 -22.39
CA SER A 428 25.38 4.53 -21.83
C SER A 428 25.00 5.12 -20.48
N ASP A 429 25.89 4.95 -19.52
CA ASP A 429 25.75 5.50 -18.18
C ASP A 429 27.14 5.80 -17.58
N ALA A 430 27.19 6.60 -16.52
CA ALA A 430 28.44 6.97 -15.88
C ALA A 430 28.32 7.09 -14.36
N LEU A 431 29.36 6.67 -13.64
CA LEU A 431 29.47 6.84 -12.20
C LEU A 431 30.86 7.38 -11.82
N GLY A 432 30.89 8.33 -10.89
CA GLY A 432 32.11 8.85 -10.30
C GLY A 432 32.53 8.11 -9.03
N PHE A 433 33.84 7.93 -8.84
CA PHE A 433 34.43 7.43 -7.60
C PHE A 433 35.79 8.07 -7.35
N TRP A 434 36.25 8.01 -6.09
CA TRP A 434 37.54 8.57 -5.68
C TRP A 434 38.72 7.68 -6.11
N ALA A 435 39.73 8.30 -6.72
CA ALA A 435 40.99 7.63 -7.03
C ALA A 435 41.70 7.13 -5.74
N PRO A 436 42.50 6.05 -5.83
CA PRO A 436 43.38 5.63 -4.75
C PRO A 436 44.31 6.75 -4.27
N ALA A 437 44.64 6.76 -2.98
CA ALA A 437 45.60 7.72 -2.41
C ALA A 437 47.06 7.36 -2.77
N SER A 438 47.32 6.13 -3.16
CA SER A 438 48.62 5.66 -3.62
C SER A 438 48.81 5.94 -5.10
N THR A 439 50.03 6.28 -5.49
CA THR A 439 50.41 6.50 -6.88
C THR A 439 50.83 5.19 -7.52
N GLY A 440 50.41 4.95 -8.75
CA GLY A 440 50.69 3.70 -9.46
C GLY A 440 49.68 3.40 -10.55
N ALA A 441 49.92 2.30 -11.28
CA ALA A 441 48.99 1.77 -12.25
C ALA A 441 48.05 0.75 -11.58
N PHE A 442 46.77 1.07 -11.47
CA PHE A 442 45.74 0.22 -10.91
C PHE A 442 44.94 -0.44 -12.04
N LYS A 443 44.67 -1.74 -11.93
CA LYS A 443 43.80 -2.43 -12.87
C LYS A 443 42.37 -2.36 -12.35
N VAL A 444 41.49 -1.71 -13.11
CA VAL A 444 40.06 -1.62 -12.80
C VAL A 444 39.32 -2.61 -13.68
N GLU A 445 38.66 -3.59 -13.07
CA GLU A 445 37.77 -4.50 -13.79
C GLU A 445 36.35 -3.96 -13.71
N VAL A 446 35.75 -3.72 -14.88
CA VAL A 446 34.37 -3.28 -15.01
C VAL A 446 33.55 -4.46 -15.51
N ARG A 447 32.47 -4.78 -14.80
CA ARG A 447 31.49 -5.81 -15.17
C ARG A 447 30.11 -5.22 -15.31
N VAL A 448 29.43 -5.61 -16.38
CA VAL A 448 28.02 -5.32 -16.62
C VAL A 448 27.25 -6.63 -16.52
N LEU A 449 26.28 -6.68 -15.62
CA LEU A 449 25.51 -7.87 -15.29
C LEU A 449 24.04 -7.62 -15.64
N SER A 450 23.41 -8.57 -16.35
CA SER A 450 21.95 -8.60 -16.49
C SER A 450 21.32 -9.23 -15.24
N THR A 451 20.34 -8.56 -14.66
CA THR A 451 19.56 -9.08 -13.51
C THR A 451 18.51 -10.10 -13.93
N THR A 452 18.21 -10.19 -15.22
CA THR A 452 17.03 -10.91 -15.70
C THR A 452 17.38 -12.22 -16.37
N TYR A 453 18.56 -12.32 -16.99
CA TYR A 453 18.97 -13.49 -17.76
C TYR A 453 20.22 -14.13 -17.18
N LEU A 454 20.23 -15.46 -17.14
CA LEU A 454 21.39 -16.26 -16.73
C LEU A 454 22.50 -16.15 -17.77
N ASP A 455 23.74 -16.06 -17.30
CA ASP A 455 24.96 -16.03 -18.12
C ASP A 455 25.05 -14.86 -19.09
N VAL A 456 24.41 -13.74 -18.74
CA VAL A 456 24.44 -12.51 -19.54
C VAL A 456 25.25 -11.46 -18.79
N GLU A 457 26.57 -11.54 -18.98
CA GLU A 457 27.54 -10.60 -18.43
C GLU A 457 28.53 -10.14 -19.50
N ALA A 458 29.08 -8.93 -19.34
CA ALA A 458 30.17 -8.41 -20.14
C ALA A 458 31.22 -7.80 -19.20
N SER A 459 32.50 -8.05 -19.46
CA SER A 459 33.59 -7.50 -18.64
C SER A 459 34.68 -6.88 -19.50
N GLN A 460 35.33 -5.86 -18.94
CA GLN A 460 36.48 -5.19 -19.54
C GLN A 460 37.45 -4.75 -18.43
N THR A 461 38.74 -4.92 -18.67
CA THR A 461 39.78 -4.43 -17.76
C THR A 461 40.35 -3.12 -18.30
N LEU A 462 40.36 -2.10 -17.45
CA LEU A 462 40.92 -0.78 -17.69
C LEU A 462 42.16 -0.57 -16.81
N THR A 463 43.04 0.32 -17.23
CA THR A 463 44.22 0.71 -16.44
C THR A 463 44.07 2.16 -16.01
N LEU A 464 44.05 2.39 -14.70
CA LEU A 464 44.01 3.72 -14.09
C LEU A 464 45.43 4.08 -13.62
N ASN A 465 46.04 5.08 -14.27
CA ASN A 465 47.38 5.55 -13.91
C ASN A 465 47.28 6.77 -13.00
N VAL A 466 47.59 6.61 -11.72
CA VAL A 466 47.61 7.70 -10.75
C VAL A 466 49.03 8.26 -10.64
N VAL A 467 49.21 9.50 -11.11
CA VAL A 467 50.50 10.19 -11.19
C VAL A 467 50.70 11.06 -9.94
N LYS A 468 51.96 11.29 -9.54
CA LYS A 468 52.26 12.25 -8.47
C LYS A 468 51.97 13.67 -8.96
N GLN A 469 51.32 14.48 -8.12
CA GLN A 469 51.16 15.90 -8.41
C GLN A 469 52.55 16.56 -8.58
N PRO A 470 52.79 17.32 -9.65
CA PRO A 470 54.02 18.08 -9.80
C PRO A 470 54.13 19.10 -8.65
N GLN A 471 55.30 19.14 -7.99
CA GLN A 471 55.58 19.96 -6.79
C GLN A 471 55.44 21.49 -6.97
N GLN A 472 54.94 22.00 -8.10
CA GLN A 472 54.91 23.44 -8.41
C GLN A 472 53.57 24.16 -8.11
N LEU A 473 52.58 23.49 -7.51
CA LEU A 473 51.30 24.09 -7.13
C LEU A 473 51.01 24.07 -5.62
N GLN A 474 52.05 23.99 -4.77
CA GLN A 474 51.91 24.15 -3.31
C GLN A 474 51.85 25.61 -2.82
N SER A 475 51.58 26.58 -3.70
CA SER A 475 51.36 27.97 -3.30
C SER A 475 50.03 28.50 -3.86
N THR A 476 48.91 28.00 -3.32
CA THR A 476 47.67 28.74 -3.04
C THR A 476 46.55 27.75 -2.67
N SER A 477 46.60 27.22 -1.45
CA SER A 477 45.40 26.75 -0.77
C SER A 477 45.45 27.29 0.65
N ILE A 478 45.12 28.57 0.79
CA ILE A 478 44.60 29.12 2.04
C ILE A 478 43.25 28.44 2.24
N PHE A 479 43.21 27.32 2.97
CA PHE A 479 42.07 26.76 3.71
C PHE A 479 42.60 25.48 4.38
N GLU A 480 43.46 25.69 5.37
CA GLU A 480 43.82 24.71 6.38
C GLU A 480 43.06 25.11 7.66
N GLU A 481 42.56 24.10 8.38
CA GLU A 481 41.97 24.14 9.73
C GLU A 481 40.58 24.75 9.93
N LEU A 482 39.56 23.88 9.87
CA LEU A 482 38.50 23.81 10.89
C LEU A 482 38.05 22.34 11.00
N ASP A 483 38.84 21.52 11.67
CA ASP A 483 38.40 20.24 12.26
C ASP A 483 39.07 20.10 13.63
N SER A 484 38.70 21.00 14.53
CA SER A 484 38.78 20.81 15.98
C SER A 484 37.71 21.70 16.59
N ASP A 485 36.60 21.10 16.99
CA ASP A 485 35.96 21.29 18.30
C ASP A 485 34.48 20.86 18.23
N ASP A 486 34.14 19.93 19.14
CA ASP A 486 32.84 19.71 19.79
C ASP A 486 31.60 19.28 18.96
N GLU A 487 31.28 17.97 19.01
CA GLU A 487 30.07 17.36 19.63
C GLU A 487 29.88 15.88 19.26
#